data_AF-A0A7V3EJK9-F1
#
_entry.id   AF-A0A7V3EJK9-F1
#
_cell.length_a   1.000
_cell.length_b   1.000
_cell.length_c   1.000
_cell.angle_alpha   90.00
_cell.angle_beta   90.00
_cell.angle_gamma   90.00
#
_symmetry.space_group_name_H-M   'P 1'
#
loop_
_entity.id
_entity.type
_entity.pdbx_description
1 polymer ?
#
loop_
_entity_poly.entity_id
_entity_poly.type
_entity_poly.pdbx_seq_one_letter_code
_entity_poly.pdbx_strand_id
1 'polypeptide(L)' 'AACRKLLAHAFVKRTACPLDPKPMCKHCPQHCYAPAYRAQMRAVMRYSGRRLVLSGRLDYLLHLLL' A
#
# COMPACT_ATOMS: atom_id res chain seq x y z
N ALA A 1 15.13 -12.19 1.22
CA ALA A 1 15.61 -11.15 0.29
C ALA A 1 14.49 -10.40 -0.47
N ALA A 2 13.45 -11.11 -0.98
CA ALA A 2 12.41 -10.52 -1.84
C ALA A 2 11.64 -9.33 -1.21
N CYS A 3 11.26 -9.40 0.07
CA CYS A 3 10.54 -8.31 0.74
C CYS A 3 11.32 -6.99 0.80
N ARG A 4 12.64 -7.07 1.06
CA ARG A 4 13.52 -5.88 1.07
C ARG A 4 13.62 -5.25 -0.31
N LYS A 5 13.72 -6.05 -1.37
CA LYS A 5 13.75 -5.55 -2.76
C LYS A 5 12.44 -4.86 -3.13
N LEU A 6 11.31 -5.47 -2.78
CA LEU A 6 9.98 -4.90 -3.03
C LEU A 6 9.79 -3.58 -2.27
N LEU A 7 10.23 -3.51 -1.00
CA LEU A 7 10.18 -2.30 -0.17
C LEU A 7 11.04 -1.17 -0.75
N ALA A 8 12.29 -1.46 -1.12
CA ALA A 8 13.19 -0.47 -1.71
C ALA A 8 12.62 0.10 -3.03
N HIS A 9 12.07 -0.77 -3.89
CA HIS A 9 11.40 -0.34 -5.11
C HIS A 9 10.18 0.55 -4.82
N ALA A 10 9.37 0.20 -3.80
CA ALA A 10 8.23 1.01 -3.38
C ALA A 10 8.65 2.41 -2.92
N PHE A 11 9.73 2.47 -2.16
CA PHE A 11 10.26 3.70 -1.60
C PHE A 11 10.68 4.66 -2.72
N VAL A 12 11.50 4.20 -3.67
CA VAL A 12 11.93 4.99 -4.82
C VAL A 12 10.74 5.49 -5.66
N LYS A 13 9.75 4.63 -5.93
CA LYS A 13 8.54 5.05 -6.67
C LYS A 13 7.67 6.01 -5.87
N ARG A 14 7.72 5.96 -4.54
CA ARG A 14 6.97 6.87 -3.68
C ARG A 14 7.60 8.26 -3.64
N THR A 15 8.92 8.34 -3.51
CA THR A 15 9.66 9.60 -3.46
C THR A 15 9.69 10.31 -4.82
N ALA A 16 9.78 9.57 -5.92
CA ALA A 16 9.78 10.12 -7.27
C ALA A 16 8.38 10.43 -7.85
N CYS A 17 7.34 10.50 -7.01
CA CYS A 17 5.99 10.74 -7.49
C CYS A 17 5.79 12.23 -7.81
N PRO A 18 5.39 12.60 -9.04
CA PRO A 18 5.25 14.01 -9.43
C PRO A 18 3.92 14.65 -8.99
N LEU A 19 2.99 13.86 -8.44
CA LEU A 19 1.67 14.33 -8.05
C LEU A 19 1.71 14.90 -6.64
N ASP A 20 1.23 16.14 -6.49
CA ASP A 20 1.09 16.82 -5.20
C ASP A 20 -0.31 17.50 -5.10
N PRO A 21 -1.19 17.08 -4.18
CA PRO A 21 -0.99 16.01 -3.21
C PRO A 21 -1.01 14.63 -3.86
N LYS A 22 -0.16 13.73 -3.37
CA LYS A 22 -0.08 12.37 -3.88
C LYS A 22 -1.38 11.60 -3.62
N PRO A 23 -2.12 11.16 -4.66
CA PRO A 23 -3.33 10.38 -4.46
C PRO A 23 -3.01 8.96 -4.01
N MET A 24 -4.02 8.28 -3.47
CA MET A 24 -3.94 6.84 -3.20
C MET A 24 -3.61 6.08 -4.49
N CYS A 25 -2.64 5.16 -4.46
CA CYS A 25 -2.23 4.39 -5.64
C CYS A 25 -3.37 3.64 -6.34
N LYS A 26 -4.49 3.37 -5.65
CA LYS A 26 -5.71 2.77 -6.23
C LYS A 26 -6.45 3.73 -7.17
N HIS A 27 -6.47 5.02 -6.85
CA HIS A 27 -7.18 6.09 -7.58
C HIS A 27 -6.21 7.03 -8.32
N CYS A 28 -4.97 6.59 -8.53
CA CYS A 28 -3.97 7.39 -9.21
C CYS A 28 -4.29 7.47 -10.71
N PRO A 29 -4.30 8.67 -11.33
CA PRO A 29 -4.66 8.82 -12.75
C PRO A 29 -3.65 8.15 -13.68
N GLN A 30 -2.37 8.13 -13.29
CA GLN A 30 -1.31 7.43 -14.02
C GLN A 30 -0.54 6.50 -13.07
N HIS A 31 -0.53 5.20 -13.35
CA HIS A 31 0.13 4.23 -12.48
C HIS A 31 1.62 4.07 -12.82
N CYS A 32 2.50 4.33 -11.85
CA CYS A 32 3.96 4.22 -12.00
C CYS A 32 4.53 2.80 -11.80
N TYR A 33 3.71 1.85 -11.31
CA TYR A 33 4.12 0.46 -11.11
C TYR A 33 3.79 -0.40 -12.32
N ALA A 34 4.76 -1.23 -12.73
CA ALA A 34 4.49 -2.35 -13.63
C ALA A 34 3.45 -3.31 -13.01
N PRO A 35 2.64 -3.99 -13.85
CA PRO A 35 1.51 -4.82 -13.38
C PRO A 35 1.93 -5.89 -12.37
N ALA A 36 3.09 -6.53 -12.58
CA ALA A 36 3.64 -7.54 -11.66
C ALA A 36 3.95 -6.97 -10.26
N TYR A 37 4.64 -5.83 -10.19
CA TYR A 37 4.94 -5.16 -8.91
C TYR A 37 3.65 -4.68 -8.22
N ARG A 38 2.67 -4.22 -8.99
CA ARG A 38 1.38 -3.82 -8.44
C ARG A 38 0.63 -5.00 -7.82
N ALA A 39 0.67 -6.18 -8.44
CA ALA A 39 0.07 -7.39 -7.88
C ALA A 39 0.74 -7.78 -6.55
N GLN A 40 2.07 -7.74 -6.49
CA GLN A 40 2.82 -7.99 -5.26
C GLN A 40 2.46 -6.99 -4.15
N MET A 41 2.36 -5.70 -4.47
CA MET A 41 1.93 -4.68 -3.50
C MET A 41 0.51 -4.93 -2.98
N ARG A 42 -0.43 -5.34 -3.83
CA ARG A 42 -1.79 -5.70 -3.38
C ARG A 42 -1.78 -6.88 -2.41
N ALA A 43 -0.96 -7.90 -2.66
CA ALA A 43 -0.83 -9.04 -1.76
C ALA A 43 -0.28 -8.62 -0.39
N VAL A 44 0.75 -7.78 -0.37
CA VAL A 44 1.33 -7.22 0.87
C VAL A 44 0.32 -6.36 1.63
N MET A 45 -0.40 -5.46 0.95
CA MET A 45 -1.43 -4.64 1.58
C MET A 45 -2.57 -5.48 2.16
N ARG A 46 -3.03 -6.52 1.44
CA ARG A 46 -4.08 -7.44 1.92
C ARG A 46 -3.63 -8.21 3.17
N TYR A 47 -2.41 -8.74 3.17
CA TYR A 47 -1.85 -9.42 4.33
C TYR A 47 -1.74 -8.48 5.54
N SER A 48 -1.20 -7.28 5.33
CA SER A 48 -0.98 -6.29 6.39
C SER A 48 -2.30 -5.76 6.95
N GLY A 49 -3.29 -5.47 6.09
CA GLY A 49 -4.61 -5.00 6.50
C GLY A 49 -5.36 -6.03 7.35
N ARG A 50 -5.35 -7.30 6.93
CA ARG A 50 -5.95 -8.38 7.73
C ARG A 50 -5.30 -8.51 9.10
N ARG A 51 -3.97 -8.39 9.17
CA ARG A 51 -3.24 -8.47 10.43
C ARG A 51 -3.49 -7.27 11.33
N LEU A 52 -3.62 -6.07 10.77
CA LEU A 52 -3.95 -4.86 11.51
C LEU A 52 -5.32 -5.00 12.20
N VAL A 53 -6.33 -5.47 11.46
CA VAL A 53 -7.68 -5.75 12.00
C VAL A 53 -7.63 -6.81 13.11
N LEU A 54 -6.88 -7.90 12.90
CA LEU A 54 -6.77 -8.97 13.88
C LEU A 54 -5.86 -8.63 15.08
N SER A 55 -5.16 -7.49 15.07
CA SER A 55 -4.23 -7.11 16.15
C SER A 55 -4.92 -6.54 17.40
N GLY A 56 -6.26 -6.54 17.45
CA GLY A 56 -7.02 -6.24 18.67
C GLY A 56 -7.22 -4.75 18.98
N ARG A 57 -6.81 -3.85 18.09
CA ARG A 57 -7.15 -2.42 18.16
C ARG A 57 -8.59 -2.21 17.69
N LEU A 58 -9.55 -2.54 18.54
CA LEU A 58 -10.99 -2.40 18.26
C LEU A 58 -11.40 -0.96 17.91
N ASP A 59 -10.66 0.05 18.39
CA ASP A 59 -10.85 1.46 18.01
C ASP A 59 -10.81 1.69 16.49
N TYR A 60 -9.93 0.98 15.77
CA TYR A 60 -9.87 1.08 14.31
C TYR A 60 -11.08 0.45 13.64
N LEU A 61 -11.66 -0.60 14.22
CA LEU A 61 -12.88 -1.21 13.70
C LEU A 61 -14.08 -0.32 13.94
N LEU A 62 -14.17 0.31 15.12
CA LEU A 62 -15.22 1.28 15.45
C LEU A 62 -15.18 2.47 14.50
N HIS A 63 -14.01 3.10 14.29
CA HIS A 63 -13.86 4.22 13.34
C HIS A 63 -14.15 3.85 11.87
N LEU A 64 -14.09 2.57 11.51
CA LEU A 64 -14.35 2.10 10.14
C LEU A 64 -15.81 1.70 9.91
N LEU A 65 -16.56 1.41 10.98
CA LEU A 65 -17.95 0.95 10.96
C LEU A 65 -18.97 1.99 11.45
N LEU A 66 -18.54 2.93 12.30
CA LEU A 66 -19.34 4.02 12.87
C LEU A 66 -18.83 5.36 12.35
#